data_AF-A0A1Q9D8U9-F1
#
_entry.id   AF-A0A1Q9D8U9-F1
#
_cell.length_a   1.000
_cell.length_b   1.000
_cell.length_c   1.000
_cell.angle_alpha   90.00
_cell.angle_beta   90.00
_cell.angle_gamma   90.00
#
_symmetry.space_group_name_H-M   'P 1'
#
loop_
_entity.id
_entity.type
_entity.pdbx_description
1 polymer ?
#
loop_
_entity_poly.entity_id
_entity_poly.type
_entity_poly.pdbx_seq_one_letter_code
_entity_poly.pdbx_strand_id
1 'polypeptide(L)'
;MAGLNPLVFLDMAVGRRAVGRLKFELFHDMLPITSENFRCLCTGETGLGYWLRPRWYRDTRMSRIIPGVMCQGGDFNFGYGAMGESIYGQRFRDEKFCYKHSKRGVLSMANAGIRHSNNSQFFITFVVACLFAAILDFFRAWHSPVGGAVNFPSMAEPTPFFEGTEKRIEIDFRGEADLRNADPKCWEEVVQLSATQILNCKKTDGFTSFLLSESSLIVYPGKAIIKTCGRTVPLNAVAKILEVAKGQGLELEWMCYSRKNFLAPEEQPHEHQSMETEVDLCKRVFGSVGDAYILGPLTGEHWLFYDALYLPANYLERGDFTIDVMMYDLPKTVQEVFHTTEPEGSRSGAEAMTRNSGLQDVADFLKAEVDDYCFEGCGYSCNMHTGLSYAMVHVTPQDNCSYASFETNFGSTLNHLPSGELQETLNTLLGKVIDAFSPGRLTLTLLLDVGAIPFLGSAPFAAADARYKRRSYTSTKLGQSGAADSGATDYVATIANFDKK
;
A
#
# COMPACT_ATOMS: atom_id res chain seq x y z
N MET A 1 -9.59 -21.04 54.85
CA MET A 1 -10.49 -21.55 53.78
C MET A 1 -9.81 -21.23 52.47
N ALA A 2 -9.42 -22.23 51.69
CA ALA A 2 -8.90 -21.97 50.34
C ALA A 2 -10.04 -21.36 49.52
N GLY A 3 -9.91 -20.10 49.13
CA GLY A 3 -10.88 -19.46 48.25
C GLY A 3 -10.95 -20.22 46.92
N LEU A 4 -12.15 -20.29 46.32
CA LEU A 4 -12.31 -20.85 44.98
C LEU A 4 -11.48 -20.04 43.98
N ASN A 5 -10.78 -20.72 43.08
CA ASN A 5 -10.00 -20.08 42.04
C ASN A 5 -10.92 -19.30 41.07
N PRO A 6 -10.56 -18.08 40.65
CA PRO A 6 -11.38 -17.26 39.77
C PRO A 6 -11.62 -17.94 38.41
N LEU A 7 -12.87 -17.89 37.95
CA LEU A 7 -13.24 -18.24 36.58
C LEU A 7 -13.40 -16.97 35.75
N VAL A 8 -12.68 -16.90 34.64
CA VAL A 8 -12.78 -15.80 33.67
C VAL A 8 -13.08 -16.35 32.28
N PHE A 9 -13.47 -15.46 31.37
CA PHE A 9 -13.72 -15.86 30.00
C PHE A 9 -13.26 -14.80 29.00
N LEU A 10 -13.01 -15.26 27.78
CA LEU A 10 -12.78 -14.42 26.61
C LEU A 10 -13.79 -14.83 25.53
N ASP A 11 -14.57 -13.87 25.05
CA ASP A 11 -15.40 -14.05 23.86
C ASP A 11 -14.54 -13.84 22.62
N MET A 12 -14.49 -14.84 21.75
CA MET A 12 -13.62 -14.88 20.58
C MET A 12 -14.41 -14.55 19.32
N ALA A 13 -13.83 -13.73 18.47
CA ALA A 13 -14.29 -13.47 17.12
C ALA A 13 -13.16 -13.66 16.10
N VAL A 14 -13.52 -14.09 14.89
CA VAL A 14 -12.63 -14.10 13.72
C VAL A 14 -13.20 -13.09 12.73
N GLY A 15 -12.44 -12.02 12.46
CA GLY A 15 -12.99 -10.82 11.82
C GLY A 15 -14.13 -10.23 12.66
N ARG A 16 -15.34 -10.12 12.08
CA ARG A 16 -16.55 -9.66 12.78
C ARG A 16 -17.47 -10.80 13.25
N ARG A 17 -17.09 -12.06 13.03
CA ARG A 17 -17.92 -13.22 13.35
C ARG A 17 -17.54 -13.78 14.72
N ALA A 18 -18.50 -13.84 15.65
CA ALA A 18 -18.32 -14.55 16.91
C ALA A 18 -18.11 -16.05 16.67
N VAL A 19 -17.04 -16.62 17.24
CA VAL A 19 -16.65 -18.03 17.06
C VAL A 19 -16.74 -18.86 18.34
N GLY A 20 -16.97 -18.24 19.49
CA GLY A 20 -17.24 -18.93 20.75
C GLY A 20 -16.58 -18.27 21.95
N ARG A 21 -16.70 -18.93 23.10
CA ARG A 21 -16.17 -18.45 24.39
C ARG A 21 -15.12 -19.40 24.92
N LEU A 22 -13.96 -18.86 25.29
CA LEU A 22 -12.95 -19.56 26.07
C LEU A 22 -13.18 -19.27 27.55
N LYS A 23 -13.18 -20.30 28.40
CA LYS A 23 -13.30 -20.17 29.85
C LYS A 23 -12.02 -20.67 30.50
N PHE A 24 -11.51 -19.90 31.46
CA PHE A 24 -10.27 -20.21 32.17
C PHE A 24 -10.52 -20.21 33.67
N GLU A 25 -9.97 -21.21 34.35
CA GLU A 25 -9.76 -21.19 35.79
C GLU A 25 -8.33 -20.71 36.05
N LEU A 26 -8.19 -19.64 36.84
CA LEU A 26 -6.90 -19.04 37.15
C LEU A 26 -6.36 -19.60 38.47
N PHE A 27 -5.09 -20.01 38.50
CA PHE A 27 -4.42 -20.55 39.70
C PHE A 27 -4.10 -19.45 40.73
N HIS A 28 -5.11 -18.74 41.21
CA HIS A 28 -4.96 -17.59 42.11
C HIS A 28 -4.44 -17.98 43.51
N ASP A 29 -4.78 -19.19 43.96
CA ASP A 29 -4.24 -19.78 45.18
C ASP A 29 -2.70 -19.88 45.20
N MET A 30 -2.10 -20.14 44.04
CA MET A 30 -0.66 -20.32 43.88
C MET A 30 0.07 -19.14 43.24
N LEU A 31 -0.63 -18.40 42.37
CA LEU A 31 -0.14 -17.28 41.56
C LEU A 31 -1.08 -16.07 41.68
N PRO A 32 -1.25 -15.50 42.88
CA PRO A 32 -2.25 -14.47 43.13
C PRO A 32 -2.01 -13.19 42.31
N ILE A 33 -0.76 -12.76 42.14
CA ILE A 33 -0.46 -11.49 41.42
C ILE A 33 -0.73 -11.66 39.92
N THR A 34 -0.27 -12.76 39.36
CA THR A 34 -0.44 -13.11 37.94
C THR A 34 -1.92 -13.30 37.61
N SER A 35 -2.63 -14.05 38.45
CA SER A 35 -4.06 -14.34 38.26
C SER A 35 -4.90 -13.08 38.40
N GLU A 36 -4.60 -12.23 39.38
CA GLU A 36 -5.33 -10.98 39.57
C GLU A 36 -5.11 -10.00 38.42
N ASN A 37 -3.87 -9.92 37.89
CA ASN A 37 -3.59 -9.12 36.69
C ASN A 37 -4.45 -9.56 35.51
N PHE A 38 -4.49 -10.86 35.20
CA PHE A 38 -5.29 -11.37 34.08
C PHE A 38 -6.80 -11.17 34.33
N ARG A 39 -7.28 -11.43 35.55
CA ARG A 39 -8.69 -11.28 35.92
C ARG A 39 -9.19 -9.85 35.72
N CYS A 40 -8.46 -8.87 36.24
CA CYS A 40 -8.83 -7.47 36.12
C CYS A 40 -8.78 -6.96 34.67
N LEU A 41 -7.87 -7.49 33.85
CA LEU A 41 -7.80 -7.16 32.42
C LEU A 41 -8.96 -7.82 31.63
N CYS A 42 -9.48 -8.96 32.08
CA CYS A 42 -10.73 -9.51 31.53
C CYS A 42 -11.96 -8.63 31.86
N THR A 43 -12.03 -8.04 33.05
CA THR A 43 -13.22 -7.24 33.46
C THR A 43 -13.14 -5.77 33.05
N GLY A 44 -11.93 -5.22 32.96
CA GLY A 44 -11.71 -3.79 32.72
C GLY A 44 -12.05 -2.89 33.91
N GLU A 45 -12.19 -3.46 35.11
CA GLU A 45 -12.53 -2.71 36.34
C GLU A 45 -11.48 -1.66 36.74
N THR A 46 -10.30 -1.74 36.14
CA THR A 46 -9.16 -0.85 36.44
C THR A 46 -9.09 0.37 35.52
N GLY A 47 -10.06 0.55 34.60
CA GLY A 47 -10.22 1.77 33.81
C GLY A 47 -9.14 1.98 32.74
N LEU A 48 -8.61 3.20 32.68
CA LEU A 48 -7.56 3.58 31.72
C LEU A 48 -6.17 3.20 32.25
N GLY A 49 -5.30 2.79 31.33
CA GLY A 49 -3.89 2.50 31.59
C GLY A 49 -2.98 3.72 31.43
N TYR A 50 -1.67 3.49 31.52
CA TYR A 50 -0.62 4.51 31.41
C TYR A 50 -0.70 5.32 30.11
N TRP A 51 -1.09 4.68 29.01
CA TRP A 51 -1.20 5.32 27.69
C TRP A 51 -2.54 6.03 27.46
N LEU A 52 -3.33 6.27 28.52
CA LEU A 52 -4.71 6.77 28.44
C LEU A 52 -5.62 5.93 27.54
N ARG A 53 -5.25 4.65 27.34
CA ARG A 53 -6.02 3.66 26.61
C ARG A 53 -6.79 2.76 27.57
N PRO A 54 -7.91 2.17 27.12
CA PRO A 54 -8.58 1.13 27.88
C PRO A 54 -7.67 0.00 28.36
N ARG A 55 -7.63 -0.25 29.67
CA ARG A 55 -6.83 -1.32 30.28
C ARG A 55 -7.67 -2.60 30.44
N TRP A 56 -8.04 -3.20 29.31
CA TRP A 56 -8.78 -4.45 29.25
C TRP A 56 -8.57 -5.23 27.95
N TYR A 57 -8.95 -6.51 27.94
CA TYR A 57 -8.82 -7.38 26.76
C TYR A 57 -10.00 -7.30 25.77
N ARG A 58 -11.11 -6.66 26.13
CA ARG A 58 -12.23 -6.45 25.20
C ARG A 58 -11.76 -5.66 23.98
N ASP A 59 -12.19 -6.12 22.80
CA ASP A 59 -11.85 -5.54 21.49
C ASP A 59 -10.34 -5.55 21.17
N THR A 60 -9.58 -6.45 21.81
CA THR A 60 -8.15 -6.66 21.54
C THR A 60 -7.94 -7.89 20.68
N ARG A 61 -6.91 -7.85 19.83
CA ARG A 61 -6.57 -8.95 18.92
C ARG A 61 -5.60 -9.93 19.57
N MET A 62 -5.62 -11.18 19.10
CA MET A 62 -4.50 -12.10 19.31
C MET A 62 -3.36 -11.62 18.40
N SER A 63 -2.26 -11.19 19.01
CA SER A 63 -1.12 -10.58 18.31
C SER A 63 -0.29 -11.59 17.51
N ARG A 64 -0.33 -12.88 17.90
CA ARG A 64 0.40 -13.93 17.19
C ARG A 64 -0.36 -15.25 17.30
N ILE A 65 -0.54 -15.95 16.19
CA ILE A 65 -1.07 -17.31 16.16
C ILE A 65 -0.03 -18.18 15.46
N ILE A 66 0.53 -19.14 16.18
CA ILE A 66 1.41 -20.17 15.62
C ILE A 66 0.57 -21.45 15.50
N PRO A 67 0.13 -21.82 14.28
CA PRO A 67 -0.71 -22.99 14.08
C PRO A 67 -0.11 -24.24 14.73
N GLY A 68 -0.95 -24.97 15.49
CA GLY A 68 -0.51 -26.18 16.19
C GLY A 68 0.41 -25.96 17.40
N VAL A 69 0.75 -24.71 17.76
CA VAL A 69 1.67 -24.44 18.89
C VAL A 69 0.97 -23.63 19.97
N MET A 70 0.59 -22.39 19.67
CA MET A 70 -0.07 -21.49 20.62
C MET A 70 -0.69 -20.28 19.91
N CYS A 71 -1.58 -19.56 20.60
CA CYS A 71 -1.85 -18.16 20.29
C CYS A 71 -1.39 -17.26 21.43
N GLN A 72 -0.98 -16.05 21.10
CA GLN A 72 -0.56 -15.01 22.03
C GLN A 72 -1.43 -13.76 21.81
N GLY A 73 -1.74 -13.09 22.91
CA GLY A 73 -2.53 -11.86 22.91
C GLY A 73 -2.21 -11.02 24.14
N GLY A 74 -3.04 -10.02 24.40
CA GLY A 74 -2.94 -9.17 25.59
C GLY A 74 -2.13 -7.89 25.42
N ASP A 75 -1.66 -7.57 24.20
CA ASP A 75 -1.24 -6.21 23.86
C ASP A 75 -2.48 -5.36 23.55
N PHE A 76 -3.17 -4.91 24.61
CA PHE A 76 -4.36 -4.07 24.46
C PHE A 76 -4.06 -2.62 24.09
N ASN A 77 -2.79 -2.22 24.13
CA ASN A 77 -2.40 -0.86 23.78
C ASN A 77 -2.30 -0.70 22.26
N PHE A 78 -1.63 -1.65 21.58
CA PHE A 78 -1.32 -1.53 20.15
C PHE A 78 -1.64 -2.78 19.33
N GLY A 79 -1.84 -3.95 19.94
CA GLY A 79 -2.32 -5.15 19.25
C GLY A 79 -1.28 -5.95 18.44
N TYR A 80 -0.04 -5.46 18.31
CA TYR A 80 1.03 -6.12 17.53
C TYR A 80 1.93 -7.04 18.35
N GLY A 81 1.72 -7.14 19.68
CA GLY A 81 2.40 -8.12 20.54
C GLY A 81 3.76 -7.67 21.06
N ALA A 82 4.12 -6.40 20.88
CA ALA A 82 5.37 -5.83 21.38
C ALA A 82 5.20 -5.11 22.72
N MET A 83 3.96 -4.72 23.05
CA MET A 83 3.66 -3.84 24.17
C MET A 83 2.61 -4.44 25.10
N GLY A 84 2.26 -3.70 26.15
CA GLY A 84 1.35 -4.14 27.18
C GLY A 84 1.72 -3.56 28.52
N GLU A 85 0.76 -3.46 29.42
CA GLU A 85 0.98 -2.98 30.78
C GLU A 85 0.15 -3.78 31.76
N SER A 86 0.64 -3.95 32.98
CA SER A 86 -0.09 -4.64 34.03
C SER A 86 -1.04 -3.70 34.77
N ILE A 87 -1.91 -4.28 35.60
CA ILE A 87 -2.72 -3.49 36.53
C ILE A 87 -1.87 -2.79 37.61
N TYR A 88 -0.61 -3.20 37.78
CA TYR A 88 0.34 -2.69 38.77
C TYR A 88 1.33 -1.66 38.20
N GLY A 89 1.18 -1.25 36.94
CA GLY A 89 2.13 -0.42 36.18
C GLY A 89 2.64 -1.13 34.93
N GLN A 90 3.77 -0.72 34.35
CA GLN A 90 4.24 -1.28 33.07
C GLN A 90 4.51 -2.80 33.10
N ARG A 91 5.10 -3.31 34.18
CA ARG A 91 5.48 -4.72 34.35
C ARG A 91 5.27 -5.17 35.80
N PHE A 92 5.23 -6.48 36.04
CA PHE A 92 5.17 -7.07 37.38
C PHE A 92 6.14 -8.25 37.55
N ARG A 93 6.46 -8.53 38.82
CA ARG A 93 7.43 -9.57 39.22
C ARG A 93 6.96 -10.98 38.88
N ASP A 94 7.92 -11.86 38.60
CA ASP A 94 7.65 -13.30 38.45
C ASP A 94 7.19 -13.90 39.78
N GLU A 95 6.24 -14.82 39.73
CA GLU A 95 5.83 -15.65 40.86
C GLU A 95 6.48 -17.04 40.77
N LYS A 96 5.78 -18.11 41.16
CA LYS A 96 6.32 -19.47 41.20
C LYS A 96 6.15 -20.19 39.86
N PHE A 97 7.20 -20.84 39.36
CA PHE A 97 7.12 -21.74 38.20
C PHE A 97 6.64 -23.14 38.60
N CYS A 98 5.45 -23.22 39.19
CA CYS A 98 4.91 -24.44 39.80
C CYS A 98 4.12 -25.33 38.82
N TYR A 99 3.68 -24.79 37.68
CA TYR A 99 2.89 -25.52 36.69
C TYR A 99 3.66 -25.68 35.38
N LYS A 100 3.50 -26.85 34.74
CA LYS A 100 4.03 -27.14 33.40
C LYS A 100 2.93 -26.98 32.37
N HIS A 101 3.29 -26.61 31.15
CA HIS A 101 2.39 -26.54 29.99
C HIS A 101 2.01 -27.94 29.45
N SER A 102 1.54 -28.83 30.33
CA SER A 102 1.41 -30.27 30.08
C SER A 102 0.18 -30.67 29.26
N LYS A 103 -0.66 -29.72 28.84
CA LYS A 103 -1.87 -29.99 28.04
C LYS A 103 -2.20 -28.83 27.10
N ARG A 104 -3.07 -29.09 26.13
CA ARG A 104 -3.71 -28.05 25.31
C ARG A 104 -4.57 -27.14 26.19
N GLY A 105 -4.61 -25.86 25.87
CA GLY A 105 -5.43 -24.86 26.54
C GLY A 105 -4.84 -24.34 27.85
N VAL A 106 -3.54 -24.54 28.10
CA VAL A 106 -2.87 -23.93 29.25
C VAL A 106 -2.61 -22.46 28.94
N LEU A 107 -3.08 -21.58 29.81
CA LEU A 107 -2.87 -20.14 29.78
C LEU A 107 -1.63 -19.77 30.60
N SER A 108 -0.76 -18.92 30.06
CA SER A 108 0.38 -18.36 30.78
C SER A 108 0.62 -16.91 30.36
N MET A 109 1.18 -16.11 31.26
CA MET A 109 1.67 -14.79 30.90
C MET A 109 2.93 -14.93 30.03
N ALA A 110 3.05 -14.04 29.06
CA ALA A 110 4.25 -13.90 28.25
C ALA A 110 5.29 -13.08 29.02
N ASN A 111 6.55 -13.51 28.93
CA ASN A 111 7.69 -12.89 29.59
C ASN A 111 8.76 -12.62 28.53
N ALA A 112 9.46 -11.49 28.63
CA ALA A 112 10.48 -11.07 27.65
C ALA A 112 11.83 -11.81 27.80
N GLY A 113 11.89 -12.91 28.57
CA GLY A 113 13.12 -13.63 28.87
C GLY A 113 14.03 -12.91 29.87
N ILE A 114 13.61 -11.75 30.38
CA ILE A 114 14.30 -10.98 31.42
C ILE A 114 13.49 -11.10 32.72
N ARG A 115 14.20 -11.22 33.84
CA ARG A 115 13.60 -11.31 35.18
C ARG A 115 12.60 -10.15 35.42
N HIS A 116 11.41 -10.49 35.91
CA HIS A 116 10.36 -9.56 36.33
C HIS A 116 9.81 -8.69 35.20
N SER A 117 9.60 -9.31 34.04
CA SER A 117 9.15 -8.62 32.82
C SER A 117 7.73 -8.96 32.38
N ASN A 118 6.93 -9.65 33.21
CA ASN A 118 5.54 -9.95 32.86
C ASN A 118 4.72 -8.66 32.78
N ASN A 119 3.78 -8.61 31.84
CA ASN A 119 2.84 -7.50 31.67
C ASN A 119 1.45 -8.06 31.33
N SER A 120 0.66 -7.39 30.49
CA SER A 120 -0.64 -7.89 30.06
C SER A 120 -0.60 -9.01 29.03
N GLN A 121 0.53 -9.29 28.40
CA GLN A 121 0.60 -10.28 27.35
C GLN A 121 0.52 -11.71 27.89
N PHE A 122 -0.16 -12.57 27.17
CA PHE A 122 -0.38 -13.96 27.53
C PHE A 122 -0.37 -14.86 26.29
N PHE A 123 -0.18 -16.16 26.50
CA PHE A 123 -0.35 -17.16 25.46
C PHE A 123 -1.17 -18.35 25.95
N ILE A 124 -1.85 -19.00 25.01
CA ILE A 124 -2.65 -20.21 25.21
C ILE A 124 -2.07 -21.30 24.34
N THR A 125 -1.69 -22.43 24.95
CA THR A 125 -1.09 -23.54 24.21
C THR A 125 -2.11 -24.32 23.39
N PHE A 126 -1.72 -24.78 22.20
CA PHE A 126 -2.49 -25.71 21.38
C PHE A 126 -2.02 -27.17 21.53
N VAL A 127 -0.82 -27.39 22.09
CA VAL A 127 -0.18 -28.71 22.26
C VAL A 127 0.49 -28.87 23.64
N VAL A 128 0.96 -30.09 23.93
CA VAL A 128 1.68 -30.46 25.17
C VAL A 128 3.14 -30.02 25.11
N ALA A 129 3.68 -29.54 26.25
CA ALA A 129 5.02 -28.95 26.42
C ALA A 129 6.22 -29.73 25.84
N CYS A 130 6.13 -31.05 25.67
CA CYS A 130 7.23 -31.84 25.12
C CYS A 130 7.59 -31.41 23.68
N LEU A 131 6.62 -30.87 22.92
CA LEU A 131 6.88 -30.20 21.63
C LEU A 131 7.29 -28.72 21.81
N PHE A 132 6.91 -28.08 22.91
CA PHE A 132 7.08 -26.65 23.15
C PHE A 132 8.50 -26.26 23.58
N ALA A 133 9.19 -27.13 24.33
CA ALA A 133 10.61 -26.92 24.71
C ALA A 133 11.53 -26.96 23.47
N ALA A 134 11.30 -27.90 22.55
CA ALA A 134 12.03 -27.99 21.28
C ALA A 134 11.82 -26.74 20.40
N ILE A 135 10.64 -26.12 20.44
CA ILE A 135 10.31 -24.90 19.70
C ILE A 135 10.96 -23.66 20.36
N LEU A 136 11.06 -23.59 21.68
CA LEU A 136 11.74 -22.50 22.37
C LEU A 136 13.27 -22.57 22.22
N ASP A 137 13.85 -23.76 22.20
CA ASP A 137 15.28 -23.96 21.88
C ASP A 137 15.59 -23.56 20.43
N PHE A 138 14.64 -23.77 19.51
CA PHE A 138 14.71 -23.29 18.12
C PHE A 138 14.75 -21.76 18.01
N PHE A 139 13.92 -21.03 18.78
CA PHE A 139 13.97 -19.57 18.82
C PHE A 139 15.24 -18.99 19.47
N ARG A 140 15.86 -19.73 20.40
CA ARG A 140 17.16 -19.34 20.98
C ARG A 140 18.31 -19.55 20.00
N ALA A 141 18.25 -20.59 19.17
CA ALA A 141 19.24 -20.86 18.12
C ALA A 141 19.17 -19.88 16.95
N TRP A 142 17.99 -19.33 16.63
CA TRP A 142 17.78 -18.34 15.58
C TRP A 142 18.61 -17.05 15.74
N HIS A 143 19.03 -16.71 16.97
CA HIS A 143 19.84 -15.52 17.26
C HIS A 143 21.35 -15.78 17.41
N SER A 144 21.84 -16.97 17.05
CA SER A 144 23.29 -17.27 17.06
C SER A 144 23.82 -17.43 15.62
N PRO A 145 24.88 -16.70 15.22
CA PRO A 145 25.39 -16.74 13.86
C PRO A 145 26.42 -17.87 13.69
N VAL A 146 25.99 -19.13 13.56
CA VAL A 146 26.80 -20.16 12.86
C VAL A 146 25.86 -21.20 12.24
N GLY A 147 26.00 -21.38 10.92
CA GLY A 147 25.12 -22.19 10.09
C GLY A 147 25.20 -23.71 10.28
N GLY A 148 24.13 -24.37 9.83
CA GLY A 148 24.02 -25.82 9.69
C GLY A 148 22.61 -26.19 9.24
N ALA A 149 22.39 -26.28 7.92
CA ALA A 149 21.09 -26.57 7.33
C ALA A 149 20.69 -28.03 7.56
N VAL A 150 19.48 -28.25 8.08
CA VAL A 150 18.77 -29.53 8.04
C VAL A 150 17.44 -29.29 7.33
N ASN A 151 17.27 -29.88 6.14
CA ASN A 151 16.07 -29.72 5.32
C ASN A 151 14.89 -30.53 5.87
N PHE A 152 13.85 -29.83 6.29
CA PHE A 152 12.49 -30.36 6.43
C PHE A 152 11.66 -29.93 5.20
N PRO A 153 10.63 -30.69 4.81
CA PRO A 153 9.77 -30.30 3.70
C PRO A 153 9.08 -28.97 4.02
N SER A 154 9.34 -27.97 3.17
CA SER A 154 8.78 -26.62 3.21
C SER A 154 7.25 -26.67 3.35
N MET A 155 6.73 -26.27 4.51
CA MET A 155 5.42 -25.61 4.53
C MET A 155 5.70 -24.17 4.14
N ALA A 156 5.18 -23.75 2.99
CA ALA A 156 5.38 -22.40 2.45
C ALA A 156 5.19 -21.35 3.56
N GLU A 157 6.21 -20.52 3.78
CA GLU A 157 6.06 -19.33 4.60
C GLU A 157 4.88 -18.50 4.05
N PRO A 158 4.03 -17.91 4.91
CA PRO A 158 2.99 -17.01 4.42
C PRO A 158 3.67 -15.90 3.64
N THR A 159 3.29 -15.75 2.37
CA THR A 159 3.87 -14.75 1.47
C THR A 159 3.75 -13.37 2.12
N PRO A 160 4.85 -12.62 2.30
CA PRO A 160 4.80 -11.31 2.92
C PRO A 160 3.85 -10.41 2.14
N PHE A 161 3.03 -9.65 2.87
CA PHE A 161 2.12 -8.69 2.24
C PHE A 161 2.93 -7.62 1.51
N PHE A 162 2.49 -7.26 0.31
CA PHE A 162 3.04 -6.16 -0.46
C PHE A 162 1.93 -5.17 -0.79
N GLU A 163 2.13 -3.91 -0.44
CA GLU A 163 1.19 -2.85 -0.78
C GLU A 163 1.35 -2.45 -2.25
N GLY A 164 0.48 -2.97 -3.11
CA GLY A 164 0.45 -2.59 -4.52
C GLY A 164 -0.06 -1.16 -4.76
N THR A 165 -0.81 -0.58 -3.81
CA THR A 165 -1.34 0.78 -3.96
C THR A 165 -0.23 1.81 -4.09
N GLU A 166 -0.31 2.61 -5.15
CA GLU A 166 0.75 3.54 -5.53
C GLU A 166 0.53 4.95 -4.96
N LYS A 167 1.65 5.64 -4.75
CA LYS A 167 1.77 7.03 -4.33
C LYS A 167 2.32 7.82 -5.50
N ARG A 168 1.62 8.85 -5.96
CA ARG A 168 1.96 9.62 -7.17
C ARG A 168 2.24 11.08 -6.81
N ILE A 169 3.35 11.60 -7.30
CA ILE A 169 3.66 13.03 -7.27
C ILE A 169 3.85 13.49 -8.72
N GLU A 170 3.19 14.57 -9.08
CA GLU A 170 3.39 15.27 -10.35
C GLU A 170 3.77 16.71 -10.05
N ILE A 171 4.78 17.20 -10.76
CA ILE A 171 5.28 18.56 -10.63
C ILE A 171 5.43 19.15 -12.02
N ASP A 172 4.74 20.26 -12.24
CA ASP A 172 4.83 21.07 -13.44
C ASP A 172 5.67 22.32 -13.21
N PHE A 173 6.42 22.66 -14.24
CA PHE A 173 7.30 23.80 -14.26
C PHE A 173 7.04 24.68 -15.48
N ARG A 174 7.29 25.97 -15.31
CA ARG A 174 7.25 26.98 -16.37
C ARG A 174 8.67 27.37 -16.79
N GLY A 175 8.87 27.52 -18.09
CA GLY A 175 10.11 28.01 -18.69
C GLY A 175 10.44 27.27 -20.00
N GLU A 176 11.49 27.75 -20.68
CA GLU A 176 11.98 27.19 -21.94
C GLU A 176 13.11 26.16 -21.76
N ALA A 177 13.54 25.94 -20.52
CA ALA A 177 14.58 24.98 -20.21
C ALA A 177 14.04 23.54 -20.25
N ASP A 178 14.95 22.58 -20.35
CA ASP A 178 14.61 21.16 -20.45
C ASP A 178 15.17 20.40 -19.25
N LEU A 179 14.27 19.97 -18.37
CA LEU A 179 14.58 19.25 -17.14
C LEU A 179 15.38 17.96 -17.40
N ARG A 180 15.26 17.37 -18.60
CA ARG A 180 16.00 16.16 -19.03
C ARG A 180 17.50 16.41 -19.20
N ASN A 181 17.93 17.67 -19.29
CA ASN A 181 19.34 18.05 -19.39
C ASN A 181 20.07 18.07 -18.04
N ALA A 182 19.36 17.85 -16.93
CA ALA A 182 19.98 17.70 -15.62
C ALA A 182 20.97 16.52 -15.58
N ASP A 183 21.97 16.62 -14.70
CA ASP A 183 22.93 15.53 -14.46
C ASP A 183 22.16 14.25 -14.06
N PRO A 184 22.39 13.11 -14.74
CA PRO A 184 21.76 11.83 -14.40
C PRO A 184 21.87 11.46 -12.91
N LYS A 185 22.97 11.83 -12.24
CA LYS A 185 23.15 11.57 -10.79
C LYS A 185 22.12 12.25 -9.91
N CYS A 186 21.57 13.38 -10.35
CA CYS A 186 20.50 14.04 -9.63
C CYS A 186 19.23 13.16 -9.58
N TRP A 187 18.94 12.44 -10.66
CA TRP A 187 17.79 11.53 -10.72
C TRP A 187 18.03 10.25 -9.91
N GLU A 188 19.26 9.76 -9.84
CA GLU A 188 19.65 8.69 -8.92
C GLU A 188 19.38 9.10 -7.46
N GLU A 189 19.73 10.33 -7.07
CA GLU A 189 19.46 10.86 -5.73
C GLU A 189 17.96 11.02 -5.45
N VAL A 190 17.17 11.54 -6.40
CA VAL A 190 15.70 11.60 -6.32
C VAL A 190 15.10 10.23 -6.06
N VAL A 191 15.58 9.21 -6.77
CA VAL A 191 15.10 7.83 -6.65
C VAL A 191 15.50 7.23 -5.28
N GLN A 192 16.73 7.44 -4.84
CA GLN A 192 17.19 6.97 -3.52
C GLN A 192 16.42 7.61 -2.36
N LEU A 193 16.14 8.92 -2.44
CA LEU A 193 15.33 9.64 -1.45
C LEU A 193 13.90 9.11 -1.36
N SER A 194 13.40 8.51 -2.43
CA SER A 194 12.09 7.85 -2.47
C SER A 194 12.10 6.42 -1.91
N ALA A 195 13.27 5.93 -1.46
CA ALA A 195 13.50 4.56 -0.98
C ALA A 195 13.28 3.48 -2.05
N THR A 196 13.64 3.76 -3.30
CA THR A 196 13.61 2.80 -4.42
C THR A 196 14.92 2.89 -5.22
N GLN A 197 15.09 2.05 -6.23
CA GLN A 197 16.29 1.98 -7.08
C GLN A 197 15.91 2.07 -8.57
N ILE A 198 16.83 2.57 -9.40
CA ILE A 198 16.68 2.57 -10.85
C ILE A 198 17.06 1.18 -11.37
N LEU A 199 16.15 0.55 -12.10
CA LEU A 199 16.38 -0.71 -12.81
C LEU A 199 16.88 -0.42 -14.22
N ASN A 200 16.07 0.33 -14.98
CA ASN A 200 16.37 0.73 -16.35
C ASN A 200 16.12 2.23 -16.54
N CYS A 201 16.82 2.82 -17.51
CA CYS A 201 16.62 4.20 -17.93
C CYS A 201 16.52 4.25 -19.46
N LYS A 202 15.43 4.82 -19.96
CA LYS A 202 15.16 4.99 -21.39
C LYS A 202 14.95 6.48 -21.71
N LYS A 203 15.73 7.00 -22.66
CA LYS A 203 15.50 8.33 -23.24
C LYS A 203 14.67 8.19 -24.51
N THR A 204 13.59 8.96 -24.59
CA THR A 204 12.76 9.13 -25.78
C THR A 204 12.92 10.57 -26.31
N ASP A 205 12.35 10.86 -27.48
CA ASP A 205 12.34 12.22 -28.01
C ASP A 205 11.55 13.19 -27.12
N GLY A 206 10.56 12.69 -26.36
CA GLY A 206 9.66 13.49 -25.53
C GLY A 206 10.02 13.53 -24.04
N PHE A 207 10.59 12.47 -23.50
CA PHE A 207 10.82 12.33 -22.05
C PHE A 207 11.95 11.34 -21.74
N THR A 208 12.47 11.38 -20.51
CA THR A 208 13.29 10.31 -19.94
C THR A 208 12.44 9.48 -18.99
N SER A 209 12.43 8.18 -19.17
CA SER A 209 11.70 7.21 -18.35
C SER A 209 12.69 6.39 -17.54
N PHE A 210 12.42 6.24 -16.26
CA PHE A 210 13.15 5.39 -15.35
C PHE A 210 12.19 4.33 -14.82
N LEU A 211 12.51 3.07 -15.08
CA LEU A 211 11.84 1.93 -14.46
C LEU A 211 12.49 1.69 -13.10
N LEU A 212 11.70 1.63 -12.04
CA LEU A 212 12.18 1.54 -10.67
C LEU A 212 11.83 0.19 -10.03
N SER A 213 12.57 -0.19 -8.99
CA SER A 213 12.29 -1.40 -8.21
C SER A 213 10.88 -1.39 -7.58
N GLU A 214 10.38 -0.20 -7.21
CA GLU A 214 9.04 0.00 -6.66
C GLU A 214 8.27 1.08 -7.44
N SER A 215 8.13 0.90 -8.78
CA SER A 215 7.33 1.66 -9.76
C SER A 215 8.13 2.47 -10.79
N SER A 216 7.89 3.77 -11.00
CA SER A 216 8.40 4.50 -12.18
C SER A 216 8.61 6.01 -11.96
N LEU A 217 9.55 6.60 -12.70
CA LEU A 217 9.77 8.05 -12.78
C LEU A 217 9.81 8.48 -14.26
N ILE A 218 9.04 9.51 -14.62
CA ILE A 218 9.02 10.12 -15.95
C ILE A 218 9.41 11.59 -15.85
N VAL A 219 10.34 12.02 -16.70
CA VAL A 219 10.87 13.38 -16.76
C VAL A 219 10.68 13.93 -18.17
N TYR A 220 9.73 14.85 -18.32
CA TYR A 220 9.53 15.69 -19.49
C TYR A 220 10.35 16.99 -19.36
N PRO A 221 10.48 17.81 -20.42
CA PRO A 221 11.16 19.10 -20.33
C PRO A 221 10.66 20.03 -19.21
N GLY A 222 9.34 20.09 -19.00
CA GLY A 222 8.71 20.95 -17.99
C GLY A 222 7.92 20.21 -16.92
N LYS A 223 8.06 18.87 -16.81
CA LYS A 223 7.24 18.06 -15.90
C LYS A 223 8.01 16.87 -15.36
N ALA A 224 7.82 16.55 -14.08
CA ALA A 224 8.30 15.33 -13.45
C ALA A 224 7.16 14.57 -12.79
N ILE A 225 7.05 13.27 -13.06
CA ILE A 225 6.05 12.37 -12.47
C ILE A 225 6.80 11.24 -11.80
N ILE A 226 6.68 11.10 -10.47
CA ILE A 226 7.18 9.95 -9.74
C ILE A 226 6.00 9.18 -9.14
N LYS A 227 5.98 7.89 -9.40
CA LYS A 227 5.01 6.96 -8.82
C LYS A 227 5.79 5.87 -8.10
N THR A 228 5.37 5.55 -6.87
CA THR A 228 6.01 4.51 -6.06
C THR A 228 5.00 3.62 -5.34
N CYS A 229 5.30 2.33 -5.20
CA CYS A 229 4.47 1.35 -4.46
C CYS A 229 5.14 0.92 -3.15
N GLY A 230 4.61 -0.12 -2.49
CA GLY A 230 5.18 -0.71 -1.29
C GLY A 230 5.24 0.27 -0.11
N ARG A 231 6.41 0.36 0.53
CA ARG A 231 6.64 1.15 1.76
C ARG A 231 7.51 2.38 1.50
N THR A 232 7.61 2.80 0.24
CA THR A 232 8.31 4.02 -0.20
C THR A 232 7.68 5.30 0.32
N VAL A 233 8.47 6.38 0.37
CA VAL A 233 8.06 7.73 0.80
C VAL A 233 8.51 8.76 -0.25
N PRO A 234 7.82 8.85 -1.42
CA PRO A 234 8.29 9.68 -2.54
C PRO A 234 8.28 11.19 -2.24
N LEU A 235 7.52 11.62 -1.22
CA LEU A 235 7.49 13.02 -0.77
C LEU A 235 8.86 13.51 -0.28
N ASN A 236 9.74 12.61 0.15
CA ASN A 236 11.11 12.96 0.55
C ASN A 236 11.97 13.43 -0.63
N ALA A 237 11.63 13.06 -1.86
CA ALA A 237 12.40 13.41 -3.05
C ALA A 237 12.03 14.77 -3.66
N VAL A 238 10.91 15.36 -3.25
CA VAL A 238 10.39 16.60 -3.84
C VAL A 238 11.39 17.75 -3.74
N ALA A 239 12.01 17.95 -2.57
CA ALA A 239 12.98 19.02 -2.39
C ALA A 239 14.14 18.91 -3.40
N LYS A 240 14.57 17.68 -3.70
CA LYS A 240 15.61 17.44 -4.70
C LYS A 240 15.11 17.71 -6.12
N ILE A 241 13.88 17.31 -6.47
CA ILE A 241 13.30 17.63 -7.78
C ILE A 241 13.24 19.15 -8.00
N LEU A 242 12.84 19.91 -6.98
CA LEU A 242 12.79 21.37 -7.03
C LEU A 242 14.20 22.00 -7.17
N GLU A 243 15.19 21.45 -6.48
CA GLU A 243 16.61 21.84 -6.64
C GLU A 243 17.09 21.64 -8.08
N VAL A 244 16.77 20.48 -8.67
CA VAL A 244 17.14 20.13 -10.05
C VAL A 244 16.49 21.09 -11.04
N ALA A 245 15.18 21.33 -10.93
CA ALA A 245 14.45 22.25 -11.79
C ALA A 245 14.99 23.69 -11.69
N LYS A 246 15.23 24.17 -10.46
CA LYS A 246 15.84 25.48 -10.23
C LYS A 246 17.23 25.57 -10.87
N GLY A 247 18.02 24.51 -10.83
CA GLY A 247 19.33 24.42 -11.49
C GLY A 247 19.24 24.53 -13.02
N GLN A 248 18.12 24.13 -13.62
CA GLN A 248 17.84 24.31 -15.05
C GLN A 248 17.23 25.69 -15.38
N GLY A 249 16.88 26.51 -14.39
CA GLY A 249 16.19 27.78 -14.59
C GLY A 249 14.69 27.65 -14.82
N LEU A 250 14.09 26.52 -14.39
CA LEU A 250 12.65 26.30 -14.41
C LEU A 250 11.99 26.86 -13.14
N GLU A 251 10.81 27.46 -13.31
CA GLU A 251 10.00 27.99 -12.22
C GLU A 251 8.89 27.01 -11.85
N LEU A 252 8.67 26.76 -10.56
CA LEU A 252 7.61 25.87 -10.09
C LEU A 252 6.24 26.48 -10.41
N GLU A 253 5.39 25.70 -11.06
CA GLU A 253 4.06 26.15 -11.46
C GLU A 253 2.95 25.42 -10.69
N TRP A 254 3.01 24.09 -10.66
CA TRP A 254 1.98 23.27 -10.02
C TRP A 254 2.58 21.99 -9.44
N MET A 255 2.00 21.52 -8.34
CA MET A 255 2.34 20.25 -7.72
C MET A 255 1.08 19.53 -7.26
N CYS A 256 1.07 18.22 -7.47
CA CYS A 256 0.07 17.33 -6.93
C CYS A 256 0.71 16.14 -6.24
N TYR A 257 0.20 15.81 -5.06
CA TYR A 257 0.37 14.49 -4.46
C TYR A 257 -0.96 13.78 -4.46
N SER A 258 -1.00 12.55 -4.95
CA SER A 258 -2.21 11.74 -4.86
C SER A 258 -1.92 10.28 -4.59
N ARG A 259 -2.85 9.64 -3.91
CA ARG A 259 -2.86 8.18 -3.74
C ARG A 259 -4.26 7.70 -3.45
N LYS A 260 -4.51 6.46 -3.82
CA LYS A 260 -5.67 5.73 -3.32
C LYS A 260 -5.48 5.38 -1.84
N ASN A 261 -6.56 5.12 -1.09
CA ASN A 261 -6.50 4.47 0.22
C ASN A 261 -5.77 3.11 0.14
N PHE A 262 -4.86 2.90 1.09
CA PHE A 262 -4.04 1.68 1.21
C PHE A 262 -4.89 0.45 1.54
N LEU A 263 -4.38 -0.72 1.17
CA LEU A 263 -4.94 -2.01 1.57
C LEU A 263 -4.55 -2.36 3.02
N ALA A 264 -3.31 -2.03 3.43
CA ALA A 264 -2.83 -2.16 4.80
C ALA A 264 -2.15 -0.86 5.28
N PRO A 265 -2.92 0.20 5.61
CA PRO A 265 -2.36 1.48 6.10
C PRO A 265 -1.41 1.31 7.29
N GLU A 266 -1.65 0.32 8.15
CA GLU A 266 -0.82 0.04 9.33
C GLU A 266 0.59 -0.48 9.01
N GLU A 267 0.81 -1.02 7.81
CA GLU A 267 2.12 -1.52 7.36
C GLU A 267 2.97 -0.43 6.70
N GLN A 268 2.35 0.72 6.39
CA GLN A 268 3.04 1.87 5.83
C GLN A 268 4.00 2.53 6.83
N PRO A 269 5.02 3.26 6.35
CA PRO A 269 5.84 4.14 7.18
C PRO A 269 4.98 5.16 7.92
N HIS A 270 5.49 5.68 9.04
CA HIS A 270 4.77 6.63 9.91
C HIS A 270 4.18 7.82 9.12
N GLU A 271 4.90 8.31 8.12
CA GLU A 271 4.47 9.38 7.23
C GLU A 271 3.14 9.08 6.56
N HIS A 272 2.91 7.82 6.18
CA HIS A 272 1.78 7.32 5.39
C HIS A 272 0.76 6.51 6.20
N GLN A 273 0.89 6.47 7.54
CA GLN A 273 -0.03 5.70 8.41
C GLN A 273 -1.39 6.37 8.62
N SER A 274 -1.49 7.68 8.37
CA SER A 274 -2.72 8.44 8.51
C SER A 274 -2.81 9.57 7.48
N MET A 275 -4.04 9.98 7.15
CA MET A 275 -4.24 11.12 6.25
C MET A 275 -3.65 12.40 6.85
N GLU A 276 -3.76 12.57 8.16
CA GLU A 276 -3.26 13.74 8.88
C GLU A 276 -1.72 13.86 8.76
N THR A 277 -0.99 12.77 9.00
CA THR A 277 0.48 12.77 8.87
C THR A 277 0.93 13.06 7.45
N GLU A 278 0.19 12.56 6.45
CA GLU A 278 0.49 12.79 5.04
C GLU A 278 0.21 14.21 4.61
N VAL A 279 -0.95 14.77 5.00
CA VAL A 279 -1.29 16.16 4.72
C VAL A 279 -0.30 17.11 5.40
N ASP A 280 0.13 16.81 6.63
CA ASP A 280 1.17 17.58 7.30
C ASP A 280 2.52 17.49 6.58
N LEU A 281 2.86 16.31 6.03
CA LEU A 281 4.07 16.15 5.21
C LEU A 281 3.97 16.94 3.90
N CYS A 282 2.84 16.85 3.19
CA CYS A 282 2.57 17.67 2.00
C CYS A 282 2.70 19.16 2.33
N LYS A 283 2.06 19.66 3.39
CA LYS A 283 2.17 21.06 3.82
C LYS A 283 3.61 21.48 4.10
N ARG A 284 4.43 20.62 4.70
CA ARG A 284 5.86 20.94 4.92
C ARG A 284 6.63 20.99 3.60
N VAL A 285 6.44 20.00 2.75
CA VAL A 285 7.19 19.83 1.50
C VAL A 285 6.77 20.82 0.42
N PHE A 286 5.48 21.18 0.37
CA PHE A 286 4.86 22.07 -0.62
C PHE A 286 4.83 23.52 -0.09
N GLY A 287 5.62 23.86 0.93
CA GLY A 287 5.71 25.23 1.45
C GLY A 287 4.40 25.79 2.00
N SER A 288 3.51 24.93 2.49
CA SER A 288 2.16 25.25 3.00
C SER A 288 1.22 25.87 1.97
N VAL A 289 1.50 25.66 0.68
CA VAL A 289 0.61 25.99 -0.43
C VAL A 289 -0.30 24.80 -0.71
N GLY A 290 -1.54 25.08 -1.12
CA GLY A 290 -2.48 24.06 -1.57
C GLY A 290 -3.40 23.48 -0.51
N ASP A 291 -4.29 22.61 -0.98
CA ASP A 291 -5.35 21.99 -0.17
C ASP A 291 -5.44 20.49 -0.42
N ALA A 292 -5.91 19.76 0.60
CA ALA A 292 -6.14 18.33 0.54
C ALA A 292 -7.63 18.02 0.35
N TYR A 293 -7.92 17.10 -0.56
CA TYR A 293 -9.26 16.65 -0.92
C TYR A 293 -9.34 15.13 -0.77
N ILE A 294 -10.52 14.66 -0.39
CA ILE A 294 -10.89 13.25 -0.53
C ILE A 294 -11.84 13.10 -1.69
N LEU A 295 -11.42 12.37 -2.71
CA LEU A 295 -12.20 12.14 -3.91
C LEU A 295 -12.79 10.72 -3.84
N GLY A 296 -14.11 10.62 -3.92
CA GLY A 296 -14.84 9.36 -3.77
C GLY A 296 -15.37 9.11 -2.35
N PRO A 297 -16.07 7.99 -2.12
CA PRO A 297 -16.70 7.70 -0.84
C PRO A 297 -15.68 7.28 0.23
N LEU A 298 -15.70 7.94 1.39
CA LEU A 298 -14.89 7.56 2.57
C LEU A 298 -15.12 6.10 3.03
N THR A 299 -16.31 5.55 2.75
CA THR A 299 -16.67 4.17 3.08
C THR A 299 -16.24 3.14 2.02
N GLY A 300 -15.56 3.57 0.97
CA GLY A 300 -15.11 2.72 -0.12
C GLY A 300 -13.77 3.19 -0.68
N GLU A 301 -13.52 2.90 -1.95
CA GLU A 301 -12.30 3.34 -2.62
C GLU A 301 -12.34 4.85 -2.83
N HIS A 302 -11.31 5.53 -2.30
CA HIS A 302 -11.19 6.99 -2.34
C HIS A 302 -9.72 7.40 -2.49
N TRP A 303 -9.53 8.62 -2.96
CA TRP A 303 -8.23 9.22 -3.21
C TRP A 303 -7.97 10.35 -2.23
N LEU A 304 -6.81 10.32 -1.60
CA LEU A 304 -6.21 11.53 -1.06
C LEU A 304 -5.58 12.28 -2.23
N PHE A 305 -5.98 13.52 -2.42
CA PHE A 305 -5.51 14.39 -3.49
C PHE A 305 -5.10 15.73 -2.88
N TYR A 306 -3.81 16.06 -2.93
CA TYR A 306 -3.26 17.32 -2.45
C TYR A 306 -2.86 18.17 -3.65
N ASP A 307 -3.48 19.33 -3.80
CA ASP A 307 -3.36 20.22 -4.95
C ASP A 307 -2.70 21.53 -4.57
N ALA A 308 -1.59 21.90 -5.23
CA ALA A 308 -0.91 23.17 -4.98
C ALA A 308 -0.52 23.88 -6.28
N LEU A 309 -1.14 25.04 -6.50
CA LEU A 309 -0.81 25.95 -7.61
C LEU A 309 0.05 27.10 -7.09
N TYR A 310 1.17 27.35 -7.77
CA TYR A 310 2.11 28.42 -7.43
C TYR A 310 2.06 29.56 -8.45
N LEU A 311 1.76 29.25 -9.71
CA LEU A 311 1.59 30.22 -10.79
C LEU A 311 0.28 29.94 -11.54
N PRO A 312 -0.43 30.97 -12.05
CA PRO A 312 -1.67 30.76 -12.80
C PRO A 312 -1.43 29.88 -14.03
N ALA A 313 -2.03 28.71 -14.12
CA ALA A 313 -1.92 27.81 -15.27
C ALA A 313 -3.09 28.02 -16.25
N ASN A 314 -2.81 27.93 -17.55
CA ASN A 314 -3.85 28.01 -18.57
C ASN A 314 -4.41 26.61 -18.88
N TYR A 315 -5.23 26.07 -17.98
CA TYR A 315 -5.82 24.74 -18.13
C TYR A 315 -6.75 24.59 -19.34
N LEU A 316 -7.18 25.70 -19.96
CA LEU A 316 -7.99 25.66 -21.19
C LEU A 316 -7.14 25.37 -22.43
N GLU A 317 -5.89 25.83 -22.45
CA GLU A 317 -4.93 25.50 -23.52
C GLU A 317 -4.25 24.16 -23.26
N ARG A 318 -4.17 23.73 -22.00
CA ARG A 318 -3.70 22.38 -21.66
C ARG A 318 -4.79 21.35 -21.95
N GLY A 319 -4.36 20.22 -22.50
CA GLY A 319 -5.23 19.08 -22.73
C GLY A 319 -4.80 17.86 -21.92
N ASP A 320 -4.02 18.03 -20.86
CA ASP A 320 -3.44 16.88 -20.20
C ASP A 320 -4.53 16.07 -19.48
N PHE A 321 -4.37 14.76 -19.53
CA PHE A 321 -5.15 13.84 -18.72
C PHE A 321 -4.32 12.61 -18.40
N THR A 322 -4.68 11.97 -17.29
CA THR A 322 -4.12 10.69 -16.85
C THR A 322 -5.28 9.75 -16.53
N ILE A 323 -5.16 8.51 -16.99
CA ILE A 323 -6.07 7.43 -16.66
C ILE A 323 -5.31 6.40 -15.86
N ASP A 324 -5.88 5.97 -14.73
CA ASP A 324 -5.40 4.82 -14.00
C ASP A 324 -6.46 3.71 -13.95
N VAL A 325 -5.99 2.47 -13.97
CA VAL A 325 -6.76 1.25 -13.77
C VAL A 325 -6.09 0.49 -12.63
N MET A 326 -6.75 0.37 -11.48
CA MET A 326 -6.30 -0.53 -10.42
C MET A 326 -7.15 -1.79 -10.42
N MET A 327 -6.50 -2.93 -10.39
CA MET A 327 -7.09 -4.24 -10.65
C MET A 327 -6.78 -5.15 -9.48
N TYR A 328 -7.83 -5.69 -8.88
CA TYR A 328 -7.77 -6.49 -7.65
C TYR A 328 -8.29 -7.89 -7.91
N ASP A 329 -7.92 -8.82 -7.02
CA ASP A 329 -8.41 -10.19 -7.03
C ASP A 329 -8.15 -10.86 -8.40
N LEU A 330 -6.90 -10.80 -8.86
CA LEU A 330 -6.48 -11.32 -10.15
C LEU A 330 -6.76 -12.84 -10.22
N PRO A 331 -7.26 -13.40 -11.33
CA PRO A 331 -7.45 -14.85 -11.46
C PRO A 331 -6.13 -15.62 -11.29
N LYS A 332 -6.16 -16.84 -10.74
CA LYS A 332 -4.97 -17.69 -10.58
C LYS A 332 -4.17 -17.86 -11.87
N THR A 333 -4.89 -18.07 -12.98
CA THR A 333 -4.28 -18.20 -14.31
C THR A 333 -3.52 -16.96 -14.74
N VAL A 334 -3.94 -15.76 -14.29
CA VAL A 334 -3.23 -14.49 -14.56
C VAL A 334 -2.06 -14.33 -13.58
N GLN A 335 -2.26 -14.64 -12.30
CA GLN A 335 -1.21 -14.59 -11.28
C GLN A 335 0.00 -15.45 -11.70
N GLU A 336 -0.24 -16.70 -12.13
CA GLU A 336 0.79 -17.65 -12.55
C GLU A 336 1.67 -17.15 -13.72
N VAL A 337 1.15 -16.29 -14.60
CA VAL A 337 1.93 -15.70 -15.70
C VAL A 337 3.08 -14.85 -15.18
N PHE A 338 2.92 -14.21 -14.03
CA PHE A 338 3.90 -13.30 -13.43
C PHE A 338 4.77 -13.97 -12.36
N HIS A 339 4.81 -15.30 -12.35
CA HIS A 339 5.80 -16.09 -11.61
C HIS A 339 6.89 -16.58 -12.57
N THR A 340 8.13 -16.61 -12.12
CA THR A 340 9.25 -17.06 -12.94
C THR A 340 10.34 -17.72 -12.12
N THR A 341 11.03 -18.68 -12.73
CA THR A 341 12.29 -19.25 -12.21
C THR A 341 13.51 -18.61 -12.85
N GLU A 342 13.31 -17.69 -13.80
CA GLU A 342 14.39 -16.93 -14.41
C GLU A 342 15.01 -15.96 -13.38
N PRO A 343 16.30 -15.61 -13.54
CA PRO A 343 16.93 -14.58 -12.70
C PRO A 343 16.19 -13.24 -12.77
N GLU A 344 16.27 -12.47 -11.70
CA GLU A 344 15.78 -11.09 -11.69
C GLU A 344 16.39 -10.27 -12.83
N GLY A 345 15.56 -9.49 -13.52
CA GLY A 345 15.95 -8.72 -14.70
C GLY A 345 16.22 -9.56 -15.96
N SER A 346 15.88 -10.86 -15.96
CA SER A 346 16.02 -11.70 -17.15
C SER A 346 15.15 -11.19 -18.30
N ARG A 347 15.79 -10.85 -19.43
CA ARG A 347 15.07 -10.36 -20.61
C ARG A 347 14.09 -11.40 -21.16
N SER A 348 14.47 -12.67 -21.20
CA SER A 348 13.56 -13.75 -21.63
C SER A 348 12.38 -13.92 -20.69
N GLY A 349 12.60 -13.75 -19.38
CA GLY A 349 11.54 -13.79 -18.37
C GLY A 349 10.56 -12.63 -18.53
N ALA A 350 11.06 -11.40 -18.59
CA ALA A 350 10.25 -10.19 -18.76
C ALA A 350 9.42 -10.24 -20.05
N GLU A 351 10.05 -10.55 -21.20
CA GLU A 351 9.34 -10.63 -22.47
C GLU A 351 8.29 -11.76 -22.50
N ALA A 352 8.56 -12.88 -21.83
CA ALA A 352 7.58 -13.96 -21.71
C ALA A 352 6.36 -13.51 -20.89
N MET A 353 6.55 -12.78 -19.79
CA MET A 353 5.44 -12.19 -19.02
C MET A 353 4.65 -11.20 -19.87
N THR A 354 5.32 -10.31 -20.61
CA THR A 354 4.69 -9.34 -21.53
C THR A 354 3.80 -10.02 -22.57
N ARG A 355 4.32 -11.06 -23.24
CA ARG A 355 3.56 -11.80 -24.26
C ARG A 355 2.42 -12.62 -23.67
N ASN A 356 2.69 -13.38 -22.61
CA ASN A 356 1.74 -14.36 -22.08
C ASN A 356 0.59 -13.72 -21.28
N SER A 357 0.79 -12.50 -20.78
CA SER A 357 -0.26 -11.73 -20.07
C SER A 357 -1.23 -11.01 -21.00
N GLY A 358 -0.93 -10.90 -22.29
CA GLY A 358 -1.67 -10.05 -23.22
C GLY A 358 -1.23 -8.57 -23.20
N LEU A 359 -0.22 -8.20 -22.41
CA LEU A 359 0.35 -6.85 -22.43
C LEU A 359 1.02 -6.50 -23.77
N GLN A 360 1.47 -7.50 -24.54
CA GLN A 360 1.92 -7.27 -25.92
C GLN A 360 0.81 -6.67 -26.81
N ASP A 361 -0.44 -7.11 -26.65
CA ASP A 361 -1.57 -6.57 -27.43
C ASP A 361 -1.88 -5.12 -27.05
N VAL A 362 -1.58 -4.73 -25.81
CA VAL A 362 -1.67 -3.34 -25.33
C VAL A 362 -0.54 -2.52 -25.95
N ALA A 363 0.70 -3.01 -25.90
CA ALA A 363 1.85 -2.34 -26.49
C ALA A 363 1.69 -2.15 -28.01
N ASP A 364 1.23 -3.18 -28.73
CA ASP A 364 1.00 -3.13 -30.17
C ASP A 364 -0.10 -2.11 -30.54
N PHE A 365 -1.17 -2.04 -29.73
CA PHE A 365 -2.22 -1.03 -29.90
C PHE A 365 -1.69 0.39 -29.71
N LEU A 366 -0.85 0.59 -28.68
CA LEU A 366 -0.19 1.86 -28.41
C LEU A 366 0.93 2.18 -29.42
N LYS A 367 1.38 1.20 -30.21
CA LYS A 367 2.60 1.23 -31.00
C LYS A 367 3.82 1.59 -30.14
N ALA A 368 3.86 1.04 -28.94
CA ALA A 368 4.83 1.41 -27.92
C ALA A 368 6.05 0.49 -27.92
N GLU A 369 7.21 1.06 -27.62
CA GLU A 369 8.36 0.28 -27.16
C GLU A 369 8.13 -0.14 -25.69
N VAL A 370 8.46 -1.39 -25.35
CA VAL A 370 8.28 -1.93 -23.99
C VAL A 370 9.64 -2.07 -23.30
N ASP A 371 9.79 -1.37 -22.17
CA ASP A 371 10.87 -1.52 -21.19
C ASP A 371 10.31 -2.29 -19.98
N ASP A 372 10.45 -3.62 -20.03
CA ASP A 372 9.90 -4.56 -19.06
C ASP A 372 10.96 -5.16 -18.13
N TYR A 373 10.50 -5.58 -16.95
CA TYR A 373 11.34 -6.17 -15.92
C TYR A 373 10.58 -7.25 -15.14
N CYS A 374 11.21 -8.40 -14.95
CA CYS A 374 10.72 -9.46 -14.08
C CYS A 374 11.52 -9.49 -12.77
N PHE A 375 10.81 -9.54 -11.64
CA PHE A 375 11.44 -9.62 -10.31
C PHE A 375 11.75 -11.07 -9.92
N GLU A 376 12.62 -11.25 -8.92
CA GLU A 376 12.99 -12.58 -8.42
C GLU A 376 11.76 -13.37 -7.95
N GLY A 377 11.56 -14.56 -8.52
CA GLY A 377 10.47 -15.47 -8.17
C GLY A 377 9.08 -15.07 -8.69
N CYS A 378 8.67 -13.83 -8.46
CA CYS A 378 7.41 -13.29 -8.98
C CYS A 378 7.37 -11.76 -8.98
N GLY A 379 6.47 -11.20 -9.80
CA GLY A 379 6.27 -9.77 -9.94
C GLY A 379 6.78 -9.26 -11.28
N TYR A 380 6.16 -8.18 -11.73
CA TYR A 380 6.47 -7.58 -13.03
C TYR A 380 6.25 -6.07 -13.00
N SER A 381 7.10 -5.34 -13.72
CA SER A 381 6.97 -3.92 -13.95
C SER A 381 7.34 -3.60 -15.40
N CYS A 382 6.62 -2.68 -16.05
CA CYS A 382 7.08 -2.14 -17.33
C CYS A 382 6.65 -0.71 -17.57
N ASN A 383 7.49 0.00 -18.33
CA ASN A 383 7.13 1.25 -18.98
C ASN A 383 6.98 1.03 -20.49
N MET A 384 5.90 1.55 -21.05
CA MET A 384 5.62 1.54 -22.48
C MET A 384 5.75 2.97 -23.01
N HIS A 385 6.47 3.17 -24.11
CA HIS A 385 6.78 4.50 -24.64
C HIS A 385 6.21 4.67 -26.05
N THR A 386 5.39 5.71 -26.27
CA THR A 386 4.79 6.00 -27.57
C THR A 386 4.68 7.51 -27.81
N GLY A 387 5.53 8.03 -28.71
CA GLY A 387 5.62 9.47 -28.96
C GLY A 387 5.93 10.26 -27.69
N LEU A 388 5.02 11.16 -27.29
CA LEU A 388 5.12 11.94 -26.05
C LEU A 388 4.33 11.31 -24.89
N SER A 389 3.70 10.15 -25.10
CA SER A 389 2.90 9.47 -24.10
C SER A 389 3.62 8.25 -23.53
N TYR A 390 3.24 7.88 -22.31
CA TYR A 390 3.70 6.68 -21.64
C TYR A 390 2.51 5.81 -21.22
N ALA A 391 2.77 4.53 -20.97
CA ALA A 391 1.98 3.73 -20.06
C ALA A 391 2.89 3.02 -19.06
N MET A 392 2.40 2.80 -17.84
CA MET A 392 3.10 2.09 -16.78
C MET A 392 2.26 0.91 -16.33
N VAL A 393 2.88 -0.22 -16.08
CA VAL A 393 2.22 -1.41 -15.53
C VAL A 393 3.03 -1.97 -14.37
N HIS A 394 2.36 -2.23 -13.25
CA HIS A 394 2.98 -2.85 -12.07
C HIS A 394 2.10 -3.99 -11.59
N VAL A 395 2.70 -5.15 -11.33
CA VAL A 395 1.97 -6.38 -10.99
C VAL A 395 2.57 -7.05 -9.76
N THR A 396 1.71 -7.26 -8.78
CA THR A 396 1.92 -8.03 -7.55
C THR A 396 1.02 -9.28 -7.64
N PRO A 397 1.52 -10.44 -8.11
CA PRO A 397 0.67 -11.60 -8.38
C PRO A 397 0.25 -12.40 -7.13
N GLN A 398 0.85 -12.12 -5.97
CA GLN A 398 0.71 -12.92 -4.75
C GLN A 398 -0.76 -13.08 -4.32
N ASP A 399 -1.15 -14.32 -4.03
CA ASP A 399 -2.51 -14.74 -3.65
C ASP A 399 -3.26 -13.84 -2.65
N ASN A 400 -2.57 -13.40 -1.61
CA ASN A 400 -3.13 -12.67 -0.48
C ASN A 400 -3.31 -11.17 -0.74
N CYS A 401 -2.63 -10.63 -1.76
CA CYS A 401 -2.62 -9.21 -2.07
C CYS A 401 -2.54 -8.95 -3.59
N SER A 402 -3.13 -9.85 -4.39
CA SER A 402 -2.97 -9.80 -5.84
C SER A 402 -3.48 -8.48 -6.40
N TYR A 403 -2.61 -7.74 -7.07
CA TYR A 403 -2.84 -6.39 -7.53
C TYR A 403 -2.12 -6.14 -8.84
N ALA A 404 -2.77 -5.41 -9.75
CA ALA A 404 -2.11 -4.83 -10.90
C ALA A 404 -2.58 -3.38 -11.09
N SER A 405 -1.68 -2.50 -11.50
CA SER A 405 -2.03 -1.15 -11.94
C SER A 405 -1.61 -0.94 -13.40
N PHE A 406 -2.39 -0.11 -14.08
CA PHE A 406 -2.05 0.47 -15.38
C PHE A 406 -2.29 1.98 -15.29
N GLU A 407 -1.30 2.80 -15.62
CA GLU A 407 -1.44 4.26 -15.74
C GLU A 407 -1.03 4.69 -17.15
N THR A 408 -1.73 5.66 -17.75
CA THR A 408 -1.31 6.25 -19.01
C THR A 408 -1.79 7.69 -19.18
N ASN A 409 -1.04 8.47 -19.95
CA ASN A 409 -1.49 9.71 -20.57
C ASN A 409 -1.65 9.56 -22.10
N PHE A 410 -1.75 8.33 -22.60
CA PHE A 410 -1.94 8.07 -24.02
C PHE A 410 -3.16 8.82 -24.55
N GLY A 411 -2.98 9.54 -25.66
CA GLY A 411 -4.02 10.35 -26.27
C GLY A 411 -4.02 11.82 -25.86
N SER A 412 -3.20 12.24 -24.89
CA SER A 412 -2.99 13.69 -24.64
C SER A 412 -2.42 14.41 -25.87
N THR A 413 -1.62 13.70 -26.67
CA THR A 413 -1.14 14.17 -27.99
C THR A 413 -2.23 14.18 -29.07
N LEU A 414 -3.35 13.50 -28.84
CA LEU A 414 -4.47 13.34 -29.75
C LEU A 414 -5.64 14.30 -29.43
N ASN A 415 -5.42 15.29 -28.57
CA ASN A 415 -6.40 16.36 -28.26
C ASN A 415 -6.70 17.31 -29.42
N HIS A 416 -6.47 16.88 -30.65
CA HIS A 416 -6.90 17.55 -31.88
C HIS A 416 -7.88 16.67 -32.68
N LEU A 417 -8.10 15.42 -32.26
CA LEU A 417 -9.10 14.55 -32.85
C LEU A 417 -10.51 15.11 -32.56
N PRO A 418 -11.48 14.88 -33.46
CA PRO A 418 -12.88 15.16 -33.19
C PRO A 418 -13.35 14.50 -31.89
N SER A 419 -14.25 15.20 -31.19
CA SER A 419 -14.87 14.69 -29.97
C SER A 419 -15.48 13.30 -30.20
N GLY A 420 -15.14 12.35 -29.33
CA GLY A 420 -15.63 10.95 -29.40
C GLY A 420 -14.66 9.94 -30.01
N GLU A 421 -13.81 10.32 -30.98
CA GLU A 421 -12.83 9.39 -31.56
C GLU A 421 -11.72 9.05 -30.54
N LEU A 422 -11.24 10.06 -29.82
CA LEU A 422 -10.32 9.86 -28.70
C LEU A 422 -10.97 8.99 -27.61
N GLN A 423 -12.24 9.22 -27.31
CA GLN A 423 -12.97 8.45 -26.31
C GLN A 423 -13.10 6.97 -26.70
N GLU A 424 -13.43 6.66 -27.96
CA GLU A 424 -13.55 5.29 -28.47
C GLU A 424 -12.18 4.59 -28.46
N THR A 425 -11.13 5.31 -28.84
CA THR A 425 -9.74 4.83 -28.80
C THR A 425 -9.35 4.44 -27.37
N LEU A 426 -9.63 5.30 -26.39
CA LEU A 426 -9.35 5.05 -24.98
C LEU A 426 -10.19 3.90 -24.40
N ASN A 427 -11.47 3.79 -24.78
CA ASN A 427 -12.29 2.65 -24.39
C ASN A 427 -11.71 1.34 -24.94
N THR A 428 -11.20 1.34 -26.18
CA THR A 428 -10.57 0.17 -26.78
C THR A 428 -9.29 -0.21 -26.04
N LEU A 429 -8.45 0.77 -25.71
CA LEU A 429 -7.25 0.57 -24.89
C LEU A 429 -7.59 -0.05 -23.52
N LEU A 430 -8.54 0.55 -22.80
CA LEU A 430 -8.96 0.06 -21.49
C LEU A 430 -9.59 -1.33 -21.56
N GLY A 431 -10.31 -1.64 -22.65
CA GLY A 431 -10.78 -3.00 -22.92
C GLY A 431 -9.64 -4.02 -22.98
N LYS A 432 -8.56 -3.72 -23.72
CA LYS A 432 -7.38 -4.58 -23.82
C LYS A 432 -6.68 -4.77 -22.47
N VAL A 433 -6.51 -3.69 -21.71
CA VAL A 433 -5.93 -3.76 -20.35
C VAL A 433 -6.79 -4.64 -19.44
N ILE A 434 -8.11 -4.43 -19.43
CA ILE A 434 -9.03 -5.23 -18.62
C ILE A 434 -9.03 -6.69 -19.03
N ASP A 435 -8.93 -6.99 -20.33
CA ASP A 435 -8.91 -8.38 -20.83
C ASP A 435 -7.61 -9.09 -20.43
N ALA A 436 -6.46 -8.41 -20.46
CA ALA A 436 -5.16 -8.93 -20.03
C ALA A 436 -5.16 -9.42 -18.57
N PHE A 437 -5.81 -8.67 -17.66
CA PHE A 437 -5.78 -8.98 -16.22
C PHE A 437 -7.05 -9.67 -15.70
N SER A 438 -8.19 -9.48 -16.37
CA SER A 438 -9.49 -10.08 -16.03
C SER A 438 -9.87 -10.04 -14.52
N PRO A 439 -9.66 -8.90 -13.82
CA PRO A 439 -9.71 -8.83 -12.36
C PRO A 439 -11.08 -9.20 -11.77
N GLY A 440 -11.12 -9.53 -10.48
CA GLY A 440 -12.37 -9.69 -9.74
C GLY A 440 -13.06 -8.36 -9.43
N ARG A 441 -12.26 -7.30 -9.23
CA ARG A 441 -12.73 -5.92 -9.03
C ARG A 441 -11.75 -4.94 -9.65
N LEU A 442 -12.22 -3.79 -10.10
CA LEU A 442 -11.35 -2.72 -10.56
C LEU A 442 -11.83 -1.33 -10.16
N THR A 443 -10.90 -0.40 -10.10
CA THR A 443 -11.16 1.02 -9.99
C THR A 443 -10.55 1.74 -11.19
N LEU A 444 -11.34 2.64 -11.80
CA LEU A 444 -10.88 3.52 -12.86
C LEU A 444 -10.84 4.95 -12.35
N THR A 445 -9.73 5.63 -12.59
CA THR A 445 -9.63 7.08 -12.39
C THR A 445 -9.30 7.79 -13.69
N LEU A 446 -9.84 8.98 -13.82
CA LEU A 446 -9.54 9.91 -14.89
C LEU A 446 -9.34 11.28 -14.25
N LEU A 447 -8.12 11.79 -14.30
CA LEU A 447 -7.78 13.16 -13.98
C LEU A 447 -7.59 13.88 -15.30
N LEU A 448 -8.36 14.94 -15.59
CA LEU A 448 -8.23 15.69 -16.83
C LEU A 448 -8.31 17.19 -16.62
N ASP A 449 -7.47 17.92 -17.35
CA ASP A 449 -7.57 19.36 -17.48
C ASP A 449 -8.86 19.75 -18.20
N VAL A 450 -9.38 20.94 -17.90
CA VAL A 450 -10.60 21.45 -18.52
C VAL A 450 -10.47 21.56 -20.05
N GLY A 451 -9.28 21.82 -20.58
CA GLY A 451 -9.03 21.87 -22.03
C GLY A 451 -9.04 20.51 -22.72
N ALA A 452 -8.97 19.40 -21.98
CA ALA A 452 -9.17 18.05 -22.53
C ALA A 452 -10.66 17.68 -22.71
N ILE A 453 -11.56 18.36 -21.99
CA ILE A 453 -13.00 18.06 -21.97
C ILE A 453 -13.64 18.06 -23.37
N PRO A 454 -13.39 19.06 -24.25
CA PRO A 454 -14.02 19.11 -25.57
C PRO A 454 -13.70 17.88 -26.44
N PHE A 455 -12.52 17.28 -26.27
CA PHE A 455 -12.05 16.15 -27.06
C PHE A 455 -12.50 14.80 -26.49
N LEU A 456 -12.47 14.67 -25.16
CA LEU A 456 -12.84 13.42 -24.49
C LEU A 456 -14.36 13.24 -24.37
N GLY A 457 -15.10 14.34 -24.17
CA GLY A 457 -16.55 14.37 -23.93
C GLY A 457 -16.98 13.81 -22.58
N SER A 458 -16.68 12.53 -22.30
CA SER A 458 -16.96 11.89 -21.01
C SER A 458 -15.94 10.81 -20.66
N ALA A 459 -15.95 10.33 -19.41
CA ALA A 459 -15.00 9.32 -18.95
C ALA A 459 -15.08 8.03 -19.79
N PRO A 460 -13.95 7.52 -20.33
CA PRO A 460 -13.92 6.40 -21.28
C PRO A 460 -14.06 5.04 -20.58
N PHE A 461 -15.11 4.86 -19.78
CA PHE A 461 -15.27 3.69 -18.91
C PHE A 461 -16.25 2.63 -19.45
N ALA A 462 -16.70 2.78 -20.71
CA ALA A 462 -17.69 1.90 -21.32
C ALA A 462 -17.20 0.45 -21.43
N ALA A 463 -15.91 0.23 -21.66
CA ALA A 463 -15.33 -1.12 -21.69
C ALA A 463 -15.48 -1.85 -20.35
N ALA A 464 -15.35 -1.14 -19.23
CA ALA A 464 -15.59 -1.67 -17.89
C ALA A 464 -17.09 -1.86 -17.62
N ASP A 465 -17.95 -0.91 -17.99
CA ASP A 465 -19.41 -1.04 -17.84
C ASP A 465 -19.98 -2.27 -18.58
N ALA A 466 -19.42 -2.58 -19.75
CA ALA A 466 -19.81 -3.75 -20.52
C ALA A 466 -19.52 -5.07 -19.76
N ARG A 467 -18.40 -5.14 -19.04
CA ARG A 467 -17.89 -6.37 -18.42
C ARG A 467 -18.22 -6.49 -16.92
N TYR A 468 -18.36 -5.38 -16.22
CA TYR A 468 -18.46 -5.31 -14.76
C TYR A 468 -19.71 -4.56 -14.30
N LYS A 469 -20.12 -4.79 -13.06
CA LYS A 469 -21.18 -4.03 -12.41
C LYS A 469 -20.56 -2.81 -11.71
N ARG A 470 -20.92 -1.61 -12.16
CA ARG A 470 -20.51 -0.36 -11.51
C ARG A 470 -21.11 -0.26 -10.10
N ARG A 471 -20.26 -0.05 -9.09
CA ARG A 471 -20.63 0.11 -7.68
C ARG A 471 -20.80 1.56 -7.27
N SER A 472 -19.90 2.41 -7.74
CA SER A 472 -19.96 3.84 -7.49
C SER A 472 -19.35 4.61 -8.65
N TYR A 473 -19.75 5.87 -8.78
CA TYR A 473 -19.23 6.82 -9.73
C TYR A 473 -19.24 8.19 -9.07
N THR A 474 -18.07 8.83 -8.99
CA THR A 474 -17.92 10.19 -8.47
C THR A 474 -17.15 10.99 -9.51
N SER A 475 -17.62 12.18 -9.83
CA SER A 475 -16.89 13.14 -10.66
C SER A 475 -16.86 14.46 -9.92
N THR A 476 -15.65 14.94 -9.64
CA THR A 476 -15.40 16.15 -8.85
C THR A 476 -14.73 17.16 -9.75
N LYS A 477 -15.32 18.36 -9.82
CA LYS A 477 -14.68 19.51 -10.45
C LYS A 477 -13.83 20.20 -9.40
N LEU A 478 -12.55 20.37 -9.70
CA LEU A 478 -11.60 21.05 -8.84
C LEU A 478 -11.24 22.37 -9.51
N GLY A 479 -11.19 23.42 -8.70
CA GLY A 479 -10.93 24.77 -9.16
C GLY A 479 -10.52 25.62 -7.96
N GLN A 480 -9.64 26.59 -8.18
CA GLN A 480 -9.09 27.39 -7.08
C GLN A 480 -10.14 28.25 -6.36
N SER A 481 -10.14 28.15 -5.02
CA SER A 481 -10.75 29.12 -4.09
C SER A 481 -9.80 30.29 -3.81
N GLY A 482 -9.34 30.99 -4.85
CA GLY A 482 -8.44 32.15 -4.75
C GLY A 482 -8.96 33.41 -5.45
N ALA A 483 -9.84 33.25 -6.44
CA ALA A 483 -10.67 34.32 -6.97
C ALA A 483 -12.08 34.08 -6.46
N ALA A 484 -12.51 34.82 -5.44
CA ALA A 484 -13.83 34.71 -4.82
C ALA A 484 -15.03 35.01 -5.76
N ASP A 485 -14.85 34.99 -7.09
CA ASP A 485 -15.88 35.39 -8.07
C ASP A 485 -15.83 34.69 -9.45
N SER A 486 -14.94 33.72 -9.75
CA SER A 486 -14.89 33.16 -11.13
C SER A 486 -15.63 31.83 -11.35
N GLY A 487 -15.78 30.97 -10.34
CA GLY A 487 -16.43 29.66 -10.51
C GLY A 487 -15.80 28.75 -11.58
N ALA A 488 -14.56 29.04 -12.01
CA ALA A 488 -13.89 28.33 -13.09
C ALA A 488 -13.38 26.96 -12.61
N THR A 489 -13.57 25.93 -13.44
CA THR A 489 -13.05 24.58 -13.21
C THR A 489 -11.70 24.45 -13.87
N ASP A 490 -10.68 24.08 -13.11
CA ASP A 490 -9.31 23.89 -13.60
C ASP A 490 -9.17 22.48 -14.19
N TYR A 491 -9.59 21.47 -13.43
CA TYR A 491 -9.56 20.06 -13.85
C TYR A 491 -10.71 19.25 -13.22
N VAL A 492 -10.94 18.07 -13.75
CA VAL A 492 -11.99 17.14 -13.31
C VAL A 492 -11.35 15.82 -12.92
N ALA A 493 -11.69 15.34 -11.73
CA ALA A 493 -11.28 14.03 -11.24
C ALA A 493 -12.50 13.10 -11.17
N THR A 494 -12.48 12.05 -11.97
CA THR A 494 -13.55 11.04 -12.03
C THR A 494 -13.04 9.71 -11.52
N ILE A 495 -13.83 9.07 -10.65
CA ILE A 495 -13.50 7.79 -10.01
C ILE A 495 -14.70 6.87 -10.15
N ALA A 496 -14.48 5.66 -10.64
CA ALA A 496 -15.51 4.65 -10.80
C ALA A 496 -15.03 3.28 -10.32
N ASN A 497 -15.83 2.67 -9.44
CA ASN A 497 -15.54 1.37 -8.84
C ASN A 497 -16.41 0.29 -9.46
N PHE A 498 -15.86 -0.89 -9.71
CA PHE A 498 -16.49 -1.97 -10.44
C PHE A 498 -16.22 -3.33 -9.79
N ASP A 499 -17.27 -4.17 -9.73
CA ASP A 499 -17.16 -5.58 -9.33
C ASP A 499 -17.52 -6.49 -10.51
N LYS A 500 -16.90 -7.66 -10.61
CA LYS A 500 -17.23 -8.65 -11.64
C LYS A 500 -18.71 -9.06 -11.53
N LYS A 501 -19.36 -9.23 -12.68
CA LYS A 501 -20.80 -9.52 -12.80
C LYS A 501 -21.17 -10.91 -12.25
#